data_AF-C9RE55-F1
#
_entry.id   AF-C9RE55-F1
#
_cell.length_a   1.000
_cell.length_b   1.000
_cell.length_c   1.000
_cell.angle_alpha   90.00
_cell.angle_beta   90.00
_cell.angle_gamma   90.00
#
_symmetry.space_group_name_H-M   'P 1'
#
loop_
_entity.id
_entity.type
_entity.pdbx_description
1 polymer ?
#
loop_
_entity_poly.entity_id
_entity_poly.type
_entity_poly.pdbx_seq_one_letter_code
_entity_poly.pdbx_strand_id
1 'polypeptide(L)'
;MMSILIVVGCPEPPALIPSVLYLINQLKKKGFNVVVAVNHAALKLLEIADDDKYYLKGVGAVDIDEGLRGIEGIDRIITFVHNDGGVSYTATYKVKYNKPTYAIVFGRKINSDHVEALKNSNINVYTARAFHNPLPIVNKIKEILANI
;
A
#
# COMPACT_ATOMS: atom_id res chain seq x y z
N MET A 1 -16.51 -3.13 -11.79
CA MET A 1 -15.77 -3.71 -10.65
C MET A 1 -14.73 -2.70 -10.23
N MET A 2 -14.69 -2.30 -8.95
CA MET A 2 -13.78 -1.24 -8.52
C MET A 2 -12.32 -1.72 -8.49
N SER A 3 -11.39 -0.84 -8.86
CA SER A 3 -9.95 -1.13 -8.89
C SER A 3 -9.20 -0.37 -7.81
N ILE A 4 -8.39 -1.09 -7.05
CA ILE A 4 -7.57 -0.56 -5.96
C ILE A 4 -6.10 -0.64 -6.34
N LEU A 5 -5.42 0.50 -6.32
CA LEU A 5 -3.99 0.59 -6.48
C LEU A 5 -3.30 0.53 -5.11
N ILE A 6 -2.42 -0.43 -4.91
CA ILE A 6 -1.57 -0.53 -3.72
C ILE A 6 -0.18 0.00 -4.09
N VAL A 7 0.32 1.01 -3.36
CA VAL A 7 1.68 1.52 -3.54
C VAL A 7 2.57 1.02 -2.41
N VAL A 8 3.66 0.34 -2.77
CA VAL A 8 4.60 -0.28 -1.80
C VAL A 8 6.01 0.22 -2.08
N GLY A 9 6.56 0.98 -1.13
CA GLY A 9 7.93 1.48 -1.16
C GLY A 9 8.97 0.47 -0.68
N CYS A 10 10.05 0.98 -0.07
CA CYS A 10 11.16 0.16 0.43
C CYS A 10 10.67 -0.96 1.39
N PRO A 11 11.09 -2.23 1.20
CA PRO A 11 10.64 -3.32 2.05
C PRO A 11 11.55 -3.55 3.28
N GLU A 12 12.04 -2.48 3.93
CA GLU A 12 12.92 -2.61 5.09
C GLU A 12 12.22 -3.25 6.31
N PRO A 13 11.03 -2.80 6.75
CA PRO A 13 10.40 -3.42 7.92
C PRO A 13 9.80 -4.80 7.55
N PRO A 14 10.14 -5.88 8.26
CA PRO A 14 9.68 -7.24 7.94
C PRO A 14 8.15 -7.40 7.95
N ALA A 15 7.44 -6.56 8.71
CA ALA A 15 5.99 -6.55 8.76
C ALA A 15 5.32 -6.14 7.43
N LEU A 16 6.03 -5.49 6.49
CA LEU A 16 5.44 -4.92 5.28
C LEU A 16 4.88 -6.00 4.34
N ILE A 17 5.73 -6.93 3.88
CA ILE A 17 5.36 -7.90 2.84
C ILE A 17 4.18 -8.79 3.26
N PRO A 18 4.14 -9.37 4.48
CA PRO A 18 2.98 -10.13 4.94
C PRO A 18 1.71 -9.26 5.03
N SER A 19 1.83 -7.98 5.40
CA SER A 19 0.69 -7.06 5.47
C SER A 19 0.14 -6.72 4.07
N VAL A 20 1.01 -6.58 3.07
CA VAL A 20 0.62 -6.37 1.68
C VAL A 20 -0.11 -7.59 1.13
N LEU A 21 0.42 -8.81 1.32
CA LEU A 21 -0.26 -10.05 0.90
C LEU A 21 -1.63 -10.21 1.58
N TYR A 22 -1.71 -9.88 2.89
CA TYR A 22 -2.98 -9.85 3.60
C TYR A 22 -3.97 -8.87 2.97
N LEU A 23 -3.56 -7.63 2.69
CA LEU A 23 -4.42 -6.63 2.04
C LEU A 23 -4.92 -7.12 0.68
N ILE A 24 -4.02 -7.64 -0.17
CA ILE A 24 -4.35 -8.19 -1.50
C ILE A 24 -5.44 -9.27 -1.37
N ASN A 25 -5.24 -10.24 -0.48
CA ASN A 25 -6.20 -11.32 -0.27
C ASN A 25 -7.57 -10.79 0.16
N GLN A 26 -7.59 -9.85 1.11
CA GLN A 26 -8.83 -9.28 1.63
C GLN A 26 -9.58 -8.45 0.57
N LEU A 27 -8.86 -7.71 -0.27
CA LEU A 27 -9.45 -6.96 -1.39
C LEU A 27 -10.03 -7.90 -2.45
N LYS A 28 -9.30 -8.96 -2.83
CA LYS A 28 -9.79 -9.98 -3.77
C LYS A 28 -11.04 -10.67 -3.24
N LYS A 29 -11.08 -11.04 -1.95
CA LYS A 29 -12.28 -11.63 -1.30
C LYS A 29 -13.49 -10.70 -1.32
N LYS A 30 -13.28 -9.38 -1.36
CA LYS A 30 -14.33 -8.37 -1.51
C LYS A 30 -14.70 -8.09 -2.98
N GLY A 31 -14.08 -8.77 -3.94
CA GLY A 31 -14.37 -8.62 -5.37
C GLY A 31 -13.75 -7.39 -6.01
N PHE A 32 -12.72 -6.80 -5.41
CA PHE A 32 -11.97 -5.71 -6.03
C PHE A 32 -10.94 -6.23 -7.04
N ASN A 33 -10.75 -5.47 -8.12
CA ASN A 33 -9.54 -5.58 -8.93
C ASN A 33 -8.38 -4.96 -8.17
N VAL A 34 -7.21 -5.61 -8.19
CA VAL A 34 -6.04 -5.14 -7.44
C VAL A 34 -4.87 -4.94 -8.40
N VAL A 35 -4.26 -3.78 -8.31
CA VAL A 35 -3.00 -3.46 -8.98
C VAL A 35 -1.99 -3.03 -7.92
N VAL A 36 -0.75 -3.50 -8.03
CA VAL A 36 0.33 -3.14 -7.12
C VAL A 36 1.41 -2.36 -7.90
N ALA A 37 1.73 -1.16 -7.44
CA ALA A 37 2.88 -0.39 -7.88
C ALA A 37 3.98 -0.53 -6.83
N VAL A 38 5.04 -1.23 -7.18
CA VAL A 38 6.02 -1.74 -6.21
C VAL A 38 7.43 -1.62 -6.77
N ASN A 39 8.41 -1.38 -5.90
CA ASN A 39 9.80 -1.43 -6.35
C ASN A 39 10.26 -2.89 -6.57
N HIS A 40 11.37 -3.08 -7.28
CA HIS A 40 11.91 -4.40 -7.63
C HIS A 40 12.15 -5.32 -6.42
N ALA A 41 12.66 -4.78 -5.32
CA ALA A 41 12.94 -5.56 -4.11
C ALA A 41 11.64 -6.07 -3.46
N ALA A 42 10.64 -5.20 -3.32
CA ALA A 42 9.34 -5.55 -2.76
C ALA A 42 8.59 -6.55 -3.66
N LEU A 43 8.67 -6.39 -4.99
CA LEU A 43 8.09 -7.34 -5.93
C LEU A 43 8.67 -8.74 -5.76
N LYS A 44 9.99 -8.87 -5.74
CA LYS A 44 10.65 -10.17 -5.52
C LYS A 44 10.26 -10.81 -4.20
N LEU A 45 10.15 -10.03 -3.13
CA LEU A 45 9.73 -10.54 -1.83
C LEU A 45 8.29 -11.04 -1.86
N LEU A 46 7.38 -10.33 -2.55
CA LEU A 46 6.01 -10.80 -2.75
C LEU A 46 5.97 -12.11 -3.54
N GLU A 47 6.71 -12.19 -4.65
CA GLU A 47 6.76 -13.37 -5.52
C GLU A 47 7.35 -14.60 -4.81
N ILE A 48 8.39 -14.42 -4.00
CA ILE A 48 9.00 -15.52 -3.22
C ILE A 48 8.08 -15.95 -2.07
N ALA A 49 7.37 -15.01 -1.44
CA ALA A 49 6.46 -15.31 -0.34
C ALA A 49 5.14 -15.96 -0.80
N ASP A 50 4.83 -15.92 -2.09
CA ASP A 50 3.63 -16.50 -2.72
C ASP A 50 4.01 -17.08 -4.11
N ASP A 51 4.94 -18.02 -4.11
CA ASP A 51 5.53 -18.64 -5.32
C ASP A 51 4.49 -19.37 -6.19
N ASP A 52 3.53 -20.04 -5.55
CA ASP A 52 2.36 -20.64 -6.18
C ASP A 52 1.26 -19.63 -6.58
N LYS A 53 1.45 -18.34 -6.25
CA LYS A 53 0.58 -17.21 -6.61
C LYS A 53 -0.85 -17.32 -6.08
N TYR A 54 -1.08 -17.90 -4.90
CA TYR A 54 -2.42 -17.96 -4.30
C TYR A 54 -3.02 -16.56 -4.10
N TYR A 55 -2.22 -15.62 -3.58
CA TYR A 55 -2.62 -14.24 -3.34
C TYR A 55 -2.43 -13.37 -4.58
N LEU A 56 -1.32 -13.54 -5.31
CA LEU A 56 -0.94 -12.72 -6.47
C LEU A 56 -1.65 -13.09 -7.78
N LYS A 57 -2.31 -14.25 -7.87
CA LYS A 57 -3.07 -14.62 -9.08
C LYS A 57 -4.14 -13.58 -9.43
N GLY A 58 -4.05 -13.02 -10.64
CA GLY A 58 -4.98 -12.00 -11.13
C GLY A 58 -4.72 -10.59 -10.59
N VAL A 59 -3.59 -10.36 -9.92
CA VAL A 59 -3.15 -9.04 -9.46
C VAL A 59 -2.25 -8.43 -10.54
N GLY A 60 -2.57 -7.21 -10.98
CA GLY A 60 -1.66 -6.46 -11.85
C GLY A 60 -0.45 -5.99 -11.05
N ALA A 61 0.76 -6.08 -11.60
CA ALA A 61 1.97 -5.57 -10.97
C ALA A 61 2.72 -4.67 -11.94
N VAL A 62 3.15 -3.50 -11.45
CA VAL A 62 3.98 -2.55 -12.20
C VAL A 62 5.10 -2.04 -11.32
N ASP A 63 6.20 -1.64 -11.96
CA ASP A 63 7.24 -0.90 -11.25
C ASP A 63 6.66 0.41 -10.66
N ILE A 64 7.17 0.82 -9.51
CA ILE A 64 6.66 1.98 -8.78
C ILE A 64 6.78 3.30 -9.55
N ASP A 65 7.76 3.45 -10.44
CA ASP A 65 7.89 4.63 -11.29
C ASP A 65 6.99 4.52 -12.53
N GLU A 66 6.89 3.31 -13.11
CA GLU A 66 6.01 3.05 -14.24
C GLU A 66 4.53 3.28 -13.90
N GLY A 67 4.12 2.94 -12.69
CA GLY A 67 2.77 3.24 -12.21
C GLY A 67 2.44 4.74 -12.16
N LEU A 68 3.43 5.66 -12.18
CA LEU A 68 3.18 7.10 -12.29
C LEU A 68 2.84 7.55 -13.71
N ARG A 69 3.09 6.74 -14.74
CA ARG A 69 2.64 7.02 -16.12
C ARG A 69 1.11 7.04 -16.22
N GLY A 70 0.45 6.27 -15.36
CA GLY A 70 -1.00 6.25 -15.19
C GLY A 70 -1.58 4.89 -15.57
N ILE A 71 -2.38 4.35 -14.66
CA ILE A 71 -3.12 3.10 -14.82
C ILE A 71 -4.59 3.48 -14.91
N GLU A 72 -5.27 3.07 -15.98
CA GLU A 72 -6.67 3.42 -16.16
C GLU A 72 -7.58 2.70 -15.15
N GLY A 73 -8.72 3.32 -14.84
CA GLY A 73 -9.77 2.70 -14.03
C GLY A 73 -9.46 2.56 -12.53
N ILE A 74 -8.39 3.18 -12.01
CA ILE A 74 -8.13 3.22 -10.56
C ILE A 74 -9.18 4.05 -9.84
N ASP A 75 -9.84 3.45 -8.84
CA ASP A 75 -10.88 4.10 -8.05
C ASP A 75 -10.36 4.61 -6.70
N ARG A 76 -9.42 3.87 -6.08
CA ARG A 76 -8.82 4.23 -4.78
C ARG A 76 -7.36 3.78 -4.69
N ILE A 77 -6.63 4.40 -3.78
CA ILE A 77 -5.21 4.11 -3.54
C ILE A 77 -5.01 3.75 -2.06
N ILE A 78 -4.26 2.68 -1.78
CA ILE A 78 -3.79 2.33 -0.44
C ILE A 78 -2.27 2.28 -0.45
N THR A 79 -1.62 2.95 0.49
CA THR A 79 -0.15 3.09 0.52
C THR A 79 0.43 2.67 1.86
N PHE A 80 1.65 2.15 1.83
CA PHE A 80 2.43 1.80 3.02
C PHE A 80 3.65 2.72 3.12
N VAL A 81 3.79 3.42 4.25
CA VAL A 81 4.80 4.47 4.44
C VAL A 81 5.60 4.21 5.71
N HIS A 82 6.92 4.03 5.58
CA HIS A 82 7.84 3.89 6.73
C HIS A 82 9.09 4.79 6.63
N ASN A 83 9.24 5.54 5.53
CA ASN A 83 10.38 6.42 5.27
C ASN A 83 9.95 7.60 4.37
N ASP A 84 10.86 8.56 4.16
CA ASP A 84 10.60 9.77 3.36
C ASP A 84 10.21 9.44 1.92
N GLY A 85 10.86 8.44 1.30
CA GLY A 85 10.51 7.99 -0.04
C GLY A 85 9.06 7.52 -0.14
N GLY A 86 8.57 6.81 0.87
CA GLY A 86 7.16 6.41 0.97
C GLY A 86 6.21 7.61 1.04
N VAL A 87 6.58 8.68 1.73
CA VAL A 87 5.81 9.93 1.78
C VAL A 87 5.74 10.56 0.38
N SER A 88 6.90 10.72 -0.27
CA SER A 88 7.00 11.33 -1.60
C SER A 88 6.19 10.57 -2.64
N TYR A 89 6.35 9.24 -2.75
CA TYR A 89 5.55 8.45 -3.69
C TYR A 89 4.07 8.57 -3.39
N THR A 90 3.67 8.47 -2.12
CA THR A 90 2.25 8.55 -1.76
C THR A 90 1.63 9.88 -2.20
N ALA A 91 2.31 11.00 -1.94
CA ALA A 91 1.85 12.33 -2.36
C ALA A 91 1.80 12.45 -3.90
N THR A 92 2.82 11.97 -4.61
CA THR A 92 2.86 12.02 -6.08
C THR A 92 1.76 11.15 -6.71
N TYR A 93 1.53 9.94 -6.20
CA TYR A 93 0.42 9.08 -6.63
C TYR A 93 -0.95 9.72 -6.34
N LYS A 94 -1.12 10.35 -5.17
CA LYS A 94 -2.34 11.11 -4.84
C LYS A 94 -2.62 12.20 -5.88
N VAL A 95 -1.61 13.00 -6.24
CA VAL A 95 -1.75 14.07 -7.24
C VAL A 95 -2.01 13.49 -8.63
N LYS A 96 -1.23 12.50 -9.07
CA LYS A 96 -1.32 11.90 -10.41
C LYS A 96 -2.71 11.33 -10.71
N TYR A 97 -3.29 10.63 -9.76
CA TYR A 97 -4.56 9.91 -9.95
C TYR A 97 -5.78 10.72 -9.47
N ASN A 98 -5.57 11.66 -8.54
CA ASN A 98 -6.60 12.43 -7.88
C ASN A 98 -7.77 11.56 -7.35
N LYS A 99 -7.44 10.44 -6.69
CA LYS A 99 -8.41 9.50 -6.10
C LYS A 99 -8.39 9.53 -4.57
N PRO A 100 -9.41 8.99 -3.89
CA PRO A 100 -9.34 8.72 -2.46
C PRO A 100 -8.09 7.88 -2.14
N THR A 101 -7.25 8.40 -1.26
CA THR A 101 -5.97 7.78 -0.90
C THR A 101 -5.92 7.55 0.60
N TYR A 102 -5.52 6.34 0.98
CA TYR A 102 -5.35 5.91 2.36
C TYR A 102 -3.87 5.55 2.57
N ALA A 103 -3.25 6.10 3.60
CA ALA A 103 -1.86 5.83 3.92
C ALA A 103 -1.75 5.17 5.29
N ILE A 104 -1.01 4.07 5.36
CA ILE A 104 -0.63 3.46 6.62
C ILE A 104 0.82 3.86 6.91
N VAL A 105 1.00 4.78 7.85
CA VAL A 105 2.31 5.21 8.34
C VAL A 105 2.72 4.28 9.49
N PHE A 106 3.84 3.60 9.35
CA PHE A 106 4.26 2.59 10.31
C PHE A 106 5.78 2.56 10.53
N GLY A 107 6.17 2.05 11.70
CA GLY A 107 7.56 1.93 12.10
C GLY A 107 7.71 1.61 13.59
N ARG A 108 8.97 1.51 14.06
CA ARG A 108 9.28 1.35 15.50
C ARG A 108 8.73 2.50 16.33
N LYS A 109 8.79 3.71 15.77
CA LYS A 109 8.13 4.92 16.24
C LYS A 109 7.36 5.49 15.04
N ILE A 110 6.30 6.24 15.33
CA ILE A 110 5.58 6.96 14.29
C ILE A 110 6.29 8.30 14.10
N ASN A 111 6.70 8.59 12.87
CA ASN A 111 7.23 9.89 12.51
C ASN A 111 6.04 10.86 12.32
N SER A 112 5.97 11.90 13.16
CA SER A 112 4.93 12.93 13.10
C SER A 112 4.96 13.69 11.78
N ASP A 113 6.15 13.97 11.26
CA ASP A 113 6.34 14.80 10.07
C ASP A 113 5.81 14.07 8.84
N HIS A 114 5.98 12.73 8.78
CA HIS A 114 5.37 11.89 7.74
C HIS A 114 3.84 11.97 7.79
N VAL A 115 3.26 11.92 9.00
CA VAL A 115 1.81 11.98 9.20
C VAL A 115 1.27 13.34 8.79
N GLU A 116 1.92 14.42 9.21
CA GLU A 116 1.51 15.80 8.91
C GLU A 116 1.63 16.11 7.42
N ALA A 117 2.74 15.75 6.77
CA ALA A 117 2.94 15.96 5.34
C ALA A 117 1.83 15.29 4.50
N LEU A 118 1.47 14.05 4.85
CA LEU A 118 0.41 13.31 4.15
C LEU A 118 -0.97 13.90 4.43
N LYS A 119 -1.29 14.28 5.67
CA LYS A 119 -2.55 14.95 6.02
C LYS A 119 -2.72 16.28 5.28
N ASN A 120 -1.66 17.08 5.21
CA ASN A 120 -1.62 18.35 4.47
C ASN A 120 -1.87 18.16 2.97
N SER A 121 -1.65 16.94 2.46
CA SER A 121 -1.93 16.54 1.07
C SER A 121 -3.33 15.92 0.88
N ASN A 122 -4.25 16.09 1.84
CA ASN A 122 -5.61 15.51 1.83
C ASN A 122 -5.64 13.99 1.68
N ILE A 123 -4.73 13.30 2.39
CA ILE A 123 -4.68 11.83 2.45
C ILE A 123 -5.22 11.35 3.79
N ASN A 124 -6.01 10.27 3.77
CA ASN A 124 -6.51 9.62 4.98
C ASN A 124 -5.39 8.81 5.63
N VAL A 125 -4.81 9.31 6.73
CA VAL A 125 -3.65 8.70 7.39
C VAL A 125 -4.05 7.83 8.58
N TYR A 126 -3.57 6.59 8.56
CA TYR A 126 -3.64 5.62 9.64
C TYR A 126 -2.23 5.38 10.16
N THR A 127 -2.08 5.20 11.47
CA THR A 127 -0.77 4.96 12.08
C THR A 127 -0.72 3.61 12.78
N ALA A 128 0.42 2.92 12.66
CA ALA A 128 0.63 1.62 13.28
C ALA A 128 2.07 1.50 13.79
N ARG A 129 2.25 1.37 15.11
CA ARG A 129 3.57 1.07 15.67
C ARG A 129 3.90 -0.40 15.42
N ALA A 130 4.61 -0.67 14.34
CA ALA A 130 4.93 -2.01 13.86
C ALA A 130 6.27 -2.00 13.13
N PHE A 131 7.06 -3.05 13.35
CA PHE A 131 8.32 -3.27 12.60
C PHE A 131 8.45 -4.74 12.22
N HIS A 132 8.43 -5.66 13.19
CA HIS A 132 8.43 -7.10 12.94
C HIS A 132 7.00 -7.69 12.94
N ASN A 133 6.17 -7.31 13.92
CA ASN A 133 4.81 -7.83 14.06
C ASN A 133 3.85 -7.09 13.10
N PRO A 134 3.18 -7.78 12.14
CA PRO A 134 2.26 -7.14 11.21
C PRO A 134 0.89 -6.83 11.80
N LEU A 135 0.53 -7.37 12.97
CA LEU A 135 -0.82 -7.26 13.52
C LEU A 135 -1.34 -5.81 13.66
N PRO A 136 -0.53 -4.82 14.11
CA PRO A 136 -0.99 -3.43 14.16
C PRO A 136 -1.32 -2.87 12.76
N ILE A 137 -0.56 -3.24 11.73
CA ILE A 137 -0.81 -2.83 10.34
C ILE A 137 -2.09 -3.51 9.82
N VAL A 138 -2.25 -4.81 10.10
CA VAL A 138 -3.44 -5.60 9.75
C VAL A 138 -4.71 -5.00 10.36
N ASN A 139 -4.66 -4.51 11.59
CA ASN A 139 -5.80 -3.84 12.21
C ASN A 139 -6.17 -2.54 11.46
N LYS A 140 -5.17 -1.76 11.00
CA LYS A 140 -5.42 -0.58 10.16
C LYS A 140 -5.95 -0.93 8.78
N ILE A 141 -5.50 -2.03 8.19
CA ILE A 141 -6.11 -2.57 6.97
C ILE A 141 -7.60 -2.86 7.20
N LYS A 142 -7.97 -3.55 8.29
CA LYS A 142 -9.38 -3.83 8.60
C LYS A 142 -10.20 -2.55 8.76
N GLU A 143 -9.66 -1.55 9.45
CA GLU A 143 -10.30 -0.22 9.59
C GLU A 143 -10.54 0.44 8.23
N ILE A 144 -9.55 0.42 7.32
CA ILE A 144 -9.72 0.96 5.96
C ILE A 144 -10.80 0.18 5.19
N LEU A 145 -10.74 -1.17 5.23
CA LEU A 145 -11.64 -2.05 4.48
C LEU A 145 -13.10 -2.03 4.98
N ALA A 146 -13.36 -1.55 6.20
CA ALA A 146 -14.71 -1.34 6.71
C ALA A 146 -15.37 -0.08 6.11
N ASN A 147 -14.56 0.83 5.56
CA ASN A 147 -14.98 2.14 5.07
C ASN A 147 -14.90 2.28 3.54
N ILE A 148 -14.61 1.19 2.81
CA ILE A 148 -14.52 1.17 1.34
C ILE A 148 -15.28 0.01 0.71
#